data_AF-A0A1G6NEA2-F1
#
_entry.id   AF-A0A1G6NEA2-F1
#
_cell.length_a   1.000
_cell.length_b   1.000
_cell.length_c   1.000
_cell.angle_alpha   90.00
_cell.angle_beta   90.00
_cell.angle_gamma   90.00
#
_symmetry.space_group_name_H-M   'P 1'
#
loop_
_entity.id
_entity.type
_entity.pdbx_description
1 polymer ?
#
loop_
_entity_poly.entity_id
_entity_poly.type
_entity_poly.pdbx_seq_one_letter_code
_entity_poly.pdbx_strand_id
1 'polypeptide(L)'
;MPGKVLTKNSRRKDGKLHYLNTTPDNKNANQILDSALETNNLYKIGLAVHAFADTYAHQNFVGYFEGYNHLGGVLQKSPAKVGHASATHKPDIPNLIWEDERLCSFNCKRNNKEIFLKAAGRIFEKLKLYNNSQISTQKLKSEKEELLSDLSAAIGETTEKYSFFSNLFDKKDKNLRIKNYRKLSQQKQYGGTRVEKYNKYQWLDRVLANPGKILWFKLQREIPLIPIPVIIEAVKDFLGIEFSFKYSWKDKNDYKNSHWYRFQKAVKELQEEAETILENNTLSKMELEEL
;
A
#
# COMPACT_ATOMS: atom_id res chain seq x y z
N MET A 1 -0.57 3.17 -8.31
CA MET A 1 -1.54 3.30 -9.42
C MET A 1 -1.29 4.63 -10.13
N PRO A 2 -0.95 4.64 -11.42
CA PRO A 2 -0.64 5.87 -12.16
C PRO A 2 -1.86 6.75 -12.41
N GLY A 3 -1.63 8.06 -12.57
CA GLY A 3 -2.67 9.04 -12.84
C GLY A 3 -2.18 10.22 -13.69
N LYS A 4 -2.74 11.42 -13.46
CA LYS A 4 -2.45 12.60 -14.30
C LYS A 4 -1.08 13.20 -13.97
N VAL A 5 -0.12 13.01 -14.87
CA VAL A 5 1.30 13.38 -14.63
C VAL A 5 1.59 14.88 -14.60
N LEU A 6 0.75 15.70 -15.23
CA LEU A 6 0.94 17.16 -15.32
C LEU A 6 0.39 17.92 -14.11
N THR A 7 0.01 17.23 -13.03
CA THR A 7 -0.51 17.90 -11.83
C THR A 7 0.59 18.70 -11.13
N LYS A 8 0.21 19.83 -10.53
CA LYS A 8 1.13 20.68 -9.75
C LYS A 8 1.90 19.88 -8.71
N ASN A 9 1.23 18.92 -8.06
CA ASN A 9 1.75 18.06 -6.99
C ASN A 9 2.81 17.03 -7.43
N SER A 10 3.00 16.85 -8.75
CA SER A 10 3.98 15.94 -9.34
C SER A 10 5.14 16.64 -10.03
N ARG A 11 5.20 17.98 -9.97
CA ARG A 11 6.28 18.76 -10.59
C ARG A 11 7.61 18.50 -9.88
N ARG A 12 8.62 18.19 -10.70
CA ARG A 12 9.98 17.88 -10.27
C ARG A 12 10.96 18.99 -10.59
N LYS A 13 12.00 19.13 -9.77
CA LYS A 13 13.09 20.10 -9.99
C LYS A 13 13.89 19.79 -11.26
N ASP A 14 14.01 18.51 -11.61
CA ASP A 14 14.75 18.01 -12.77
C ASP A 14 13.91 17.99 -14.06
N GLY A 15 12.67 18.49 -14.03
CA GLY A 15 11.76 18.53 -15.19
C GLY A 15 11.26 17.17 -15.67
N LYS A 16 11.65 16.05 -15.03
CA LYS A 16 11.26 14.72 -15.48
C LYS A 16 9.76 14.49 -15.30
N LEU A 17 9.17 13.76 -16.23
CA LEU A 17 7.79 13.27 -16.20
C LEU A 17 7.80 11.77 -16.46
N HIS A 18 6.81 11.07 -15.91
CA HIS A 18 6.69 9.63 -16.13
C HIS A 18 5.21 9.24 -16.19
N TYR A 19 4.75 8.63 -17.31
CA TYR A 19 3.35 8.24 -17.51
C TYR A 19 2.81 7.31 -16.41
N LEU A 20 3.66 6.44 -15.89
CA LEU A 20 3.33 5.55 -14.77
C LEU A 20 3.48 6.19 -13.38
N ASN A 21 3.63 7.50 -13.28
CA ASN A 21 3.77 8.18 -12.00
C ASN A 21 2.47 8.08 -11.18
N THR A 22 2.59 7.62 -9.94
CA THR A 22 1.46 7.55 -9.02
C THR A 22 1.04 8.96 -8.60
N THR A 23 -0.23 9.29 -8.79
CA THR A 23 -0.84 10.55 -8.30
C THR A 23 -2.02 10.24 -7.39
N PRO A 24 -2.28 11.06 -6.35
CA PRO A 24 -3.37 10.82 -5.41
C PRO A 24 -4.74 10.87 -6.10
N ASP A 25 -5.70 10.11 -5.58
CA ASP A 25 -7.12 10.12 -6.01
C ASP A 25 -7.33 9.99 -7.53
N ASN A 26 -6.50 9.19 -8.21
CA ASN A 26 -6.55 9.14 -9.66
C ASN A 26 -7.74 8.31 -10.18
N LYS A 27 -8.10 8.57 -11.44
CA LYS A 27 -9.22 7.91 -12.14
C LYS A 27 -9.10 6.38 -12.11
N ASN A 28 -7.91 5.84 -12.37
CA ASN A 28 -7.68 4.40 -12.44
C ASN A 28 -7.96 3.74 -11.08
N ALA A 29 -7.42 4.29 -9.99
CA ALA A 29 -7.66 3.76 -8.64
C ALA A 29 -9.13 3.87 -8.22
N ASN A 30 -9.82 4.95 -8.62
CA ASN A 30 -11.25 5.10 -8.40
C ASN A 30 -12.04 3.99 -9.13
N GLN A 31 -11.78 3.76 -10.42
CA GLN A 31 -12.45 2.73 -11.21
C GLN A 31 -12.21 1.32 -10.67
N ILE A 32 -10.99 1.01 -10.22
CA ILE A 32 -10.67 -0.29 -9.60
C ILE A 32 -11.45 -0.48 -8.29
N LEU A 33 -11.54 0.57 -7.46
CA LEU A 33 -12.31 0.53 -6.23
C LEU A 33 -13.82 0.39 -6.51
N ASP A 34 -14.34 1.09 -7.50
CA ASP A 34 -15.76 0.99 -7.90
C ASP A 34 -16.08 -0.42 -8.42
N SER A 35 -15.26 -0.99 -9.31
CA SER A 35 -15.37 -2.39 -9.77
C SER A 35 -15.35 -3.38 -8.61
N ALA A 36 -14.44 -3.21 -7.65
CA ALA A 36 -14.34 -4.09 -6.49
C ALA A 36 -15.56 -4.01 -5.56
N LEU A 37 -16.17 -2.82 -5.42
CA LEU A 37 -17.39 -2.64 -4.63
C LEU A 37 -18.57 -3.39 -5.26
N GLU A 38 -18.74 -3.26 -6.58
CA GLU A 38 -19.82 -3.92 -7.34
C GLU A 38 -19.82 -5.45 -7.16
N THR A 39 -18.68 -6.08 -6.90
CA THR A 39 -18.62 -7.54 -6.71
C THR A 39 -19.07 -8.01 -5.33
N ASN A 40 -19.28 -7.11 -4.36
CA ASN A 40 -19.55 -7.44 -2.94
C ASN A 40 -18.54 -8.44 -2.31
N ASN A 41 -17.33 -8.53 -2.88
CA ASN A 41 -16.30 -9.46 -2.42
C ASN A 41 -15.34 -8.73 -1.48
N LEU A 42 -15.42 -9.01 -0.18
CA LEU A 42 -14.62 -8.32 0.83
C LEU A 42 -13.10 -8.41 0.61
N TYR A 43 -12.58 -9.48 -0.02
CA TYR A 43 -11.16 -9.56 -0.35
C TYR A 43 -10.80 -8.56 -1.44
N LYS A 44 -11.60 -8.49 -2.52
CA LYS A 44 -11.39 -7.52 -3.60
C LYS A 44 -11.55 -6.09 -3.08
N ILE A 45 -12.58 -5.82 -2.30
CA ILE A 45 -12.81 -4.50 -1.69
C ILE A 45 -11.61 -4.11 -0.82
N GLY A 46 -11.13 -5.00 0.04
CA GLY A 46 -9.96 -4.73 0.89
C GLY A 46 -8.69 -4.45 0.08
N LEU A 47 -8.43 -5.22 -0.98
CA LEU A 47 -7.31 -5.01 -1.89
C LEU A 47 -7.41 -3.68 -2.64
N ALA A 48 -8.59 -3.34 -3.16
CA ALA A 48 -8.80 -2.11 -3.90
C ALA A 48 -8.72 -0.87 -3.00
N VAL A 49 -9.25 -0.93 -1.77
CA VAL A 49 -9.09 0.12 -0.75
C VAL A 49 -7.61 0.33 -0.42
N HIS A 50 -6.83 -0.74 -0.28
CA HIS A 50 -5.39 -0.65 -0.06
C HIS A 50 -4.68 0.03 -1.25
N ALA A 51 -4.92 -0.44 -2.47
CA ALA A 51 -4.33 0.16 -3.68
C ALA A 51 -4.73 1.63 -3.87
N PHE A 52 -5.96 2.00 -3.49
CA PHE A 52 -6.43 3.39 -3.48
C PHE A 52 -5.67 4.23 -2.45
N ALA A 53 -5.49 3.73 -1.22
CA ALA A 53 -4.71 4.43 -0.19
C ALA A 53 -3.25 4.67 -0.63
N ASP A 54 -2.65 3.70 -1.31
CA ASP A 54 -1.29 3.80 -1.85
C ASP A 54 -1.13 4.92 -2.89
N THR A 55 -2.22 5.35 -3.55
CA THR A 55 -2.15 6.52 -4.44
C THR A 55 -1.75 7.80 -3.73
N TYR A 56 -2.03 7.89 -2.43
CA TYR A 56 -1.66 9.01 -1.58
C TYR A 56 -0.28 8.79 -0.94
N ALA A 57 -0.08 7.63 -0.31
CA ALA A 57 1.16 7.35 0.41
C ALA A 57 2.37 7.33 -0.54
N HIS A 58 2.22 6.71 -1.71
CA HIS A 58 3.31 6.51 -2.67
C HIS A 58 3.19 7.41 -3.90
N GLN A 59 2.54 8.56 -3.77
CA GLN A 59 2.53 9.55 -4.85
C GLN A 59 3.97 9.97 -5.22
N ASN A 60 4.17 10.28 -6.50
CA ASN A 60 5.46 10.65 -7.07
C ASN A 60 6.50 9.50 -7.13
N PHE A 61 6.02 8.26 -7.04
CA PHE A 61 6.80 7.05 -7.33
C PHE A 61 6.16 6.25 -8.46
N VAL A 62 7.01 5.46 -9.13
CA VAL A 62 6.66 4.49 -10.16
C VAL A 62 6.90 3.09 -9.60
N GLY A 63 5.96 2.17 -9.81
CA GLY A 63 6.03 0.79 -9.30
C GLY A 63 7.08 -0.12 -9.96
N TYR A 64 7.96 0.42 -10.81
CA TYR A 64 8.98 -0.30 -11.57
C TYR A 64 10.39 0.14 -11.18
N PHE A 65 11.40 -0.65 -11.58
CA PHE A 65 12.81 -0.28 -11.44
C PHE A 65 13.14 0.86 -12.40
N GLU A 66 13.21 2.08 -11.87
CA GLU A 66 13.33 3.28 -12.69
C GLU A 66 14.12 4.38 -11.96
N GLY A 67 15.01 5.07 -12.67
CA GLY A 67 15.78 6.20 -12.16
C GLY A 67 14.91 7.34 -11.63
N TYR A 68 13.68 7.47 -12.11
CA TYR A 68 12.67 8.40 -11.60
C TYR A 68 12.44 8.30 -10.07
N ASN A 69 12.56 7.10 -9.50
CA ASN A 69 12.35 6.83 -8.08
C ASN A 69 13.51 7.28 -7.17
N HIS A 70 14.66 7.60 -7.77
CA HIS A 70 15.88 7.85 -7.03
C HIS A 70 15.84 9.18 -6.24
N LEU A 71 16.00 9.10 -4.93
CA LEU A 71 16.19 10.23 -4.01
C LEU A 71 17.69 10.34 -3.70
N GLY A 72 18.35 11.43 -4.10
CA GLY A 72 19.80 11.63 -3.94
C GLY A 72 20.29 11.61 -2.48
N GLY A 73 21.62 11.49 -2.29
CA GLY A 73 22.30 11.62 -0.99
C GLY A 73 23.49 10.67 -0.79
N VAL A 74 24.56 11.16 -0.15
CA VAL A 74 25.85 10.45 0.08
C VAL A 74 25.71 9.22 1.01
N LEU A 75 24.63 9.14 1.78
CA LEU A 75 24.30 8.03 2.70
C LEU A 75 23.09 7.21 2.20
N GLN A 76 23.08 6.83 0.92
CA GLN A 76 22.03 5.96 0.39
C GLN A 76 22.14 4.53 0.92
N LYS A 77 21.06 4.06 1.55
CA LYS A 77 20.98 2.76 2.23
C LYS A 77 20.27 1.66 1.42
N SER A 78 19.73 1.99 0.23
CA SER A 78 19.13 0.99 -0.67
C SER A 78 19.48 1.27 -2.14
N PRO A 79 20.13 0.33 -2.85
CA PRO A 79 20.44 0.47 -4.28
C PRO A 79 19.21 0.24 -5.18
N ALA A 80 18.09 -0.24 -4.63
CA ALA A 80 16.91 -0.57 -5.41
C ALA A 80 16.13 0.70 -5.80
N LYS A 81 16.02 0.95 -7.11
CA LYS A 81 15.28 2.10 -7.70
C LYS A 81 13.81 1.75 -8.01
N VAL A 82 13.20 0.91 -7.18
CA VAL A 82 11.81 0.44 -7.37
C VAL A 82 10.89 1.08 -6.34
N GLY A 83 9.79 1.69 -6.80
CA GLY A 83 8.82 2.35 -5.93
C GLY A 83 9.50 3.32 -4.96
N HIS A 84 9.08 3.27 -3.70
CA HIS A 84 9.63 4.12 -2.64
C HIS A 84 10.87 3.52 -1.94
N ALA A 85 11.54 2.52 -2.52
CA ALA A 85 12.66 1.85 -1.87
C ALA A 85 13.81 2.81 -1.47
N SER A 86 14.14 3.78 -2.32
CA SER A 86 15.12 4.84 -1.99
C SER A 86 14.64 5.79 -0.88
N ALA A 87 13.31 5.90 -0.68
CA ALA A 87 12.70 6.65 0.43
C ALA A 87 12.59 5.82 1.71
N THR A 88 12.94 4.52 1.70
CA THR A 88 12.79 3.58 2.81
C THR A 88 11.34 3.56 3.33
N HIS A 89 11.14 3.58 4.66
CA HIS A 89 9.81 3.57 5.27
C HIS A 89 9.17 4.95 5.40
N LYS A 90 9.84 6.02 4.94
CA LYS A 90 9.35 7.40 5.15
C LYS A 90 7.91 7.58 4.68
N PRO A 91 7.48 7.13 3.48
CA PRO A 91 6.09 7.31 3.04
C PRO A 91 5.06 6.54 3.87
N ASP A 92 5.48 5.47 4.56
CA ASP A 92 4.60 4.54 5.28
C ASP A 92 4.43 4.89 6.77
N ILE A 93 5.11 5.93 7.27
CA ILE A 93 5.03 6.36 8.68
C ILE A 93 3.98 7.47 8.80
N PRO A 94 2.79 7.21 9.38
CA PRO A 94 1.67 8.14 9.28
C PRO A 94 1.88 9.51 9.90
N ASN A 95 2.71 9.65 10.93
CA ASN A 95 2.97 10.94 11.58
C ASN A 95 4.26 11.62 11.11
N LEU A 96 4.96 11.07 10.12
CA LEU A 96 6.23 11.63 9.66
C LEU A 96 6.03 12.79 8.70
N ILE A 97 6.79 13.85 8.93
CA ILE A 97 7.08 14.90 7.97
C ILE A 97 8.48 14.65 7.41
N TRP A 98 8.61 14.61 6.09
CA TRP A 98 9.88 14.37 5.41
C TRP A 98 9.97 15.12 4.09
N GLU A 99 11.16 15.21 3.51
CA GLU A 99 11.36 15.89 2.23
C GLU A 99 11.60 14.91 1.08
N ASP A 100 10.84 15.08 0.01
CA ASP A 100 11.10 14.48 -1.30
C ASP A 100 11.89 15.49 -2.14
N GLU A 101 13.20 15.36 -2.13
CA GLU A 101 14.13 16.31 -2.76
C GLU A 101 13.94 16.43 -4.28
N ARG A 102 13.29 15.44 -4.91
CA ARG A 102 13.01 15.40 -6.35
C ARG A 102 11.96 16.44 -6.75
N LEU A 103 11.04 16.75 -5.85
CA LEU A 103 9.92 17.66 -6.10
C LEU A 103 10.34 19.12 -5.98
N CYS A 104 9.66 20.01 -6.70
CA CYS A 104 9.86 21.46 -6.54
C CYS A 104 9.60 21.92 -5.09
N SER A 105 10.22 23.03 -4.69
CA SER A 105 10.20 23.55 -3.30
C SER A 105 8.80 23.69 -2.69
N PHE A 106 7.80 24.07 -3.48
CA PHE A 106 6.42 24.20 -3.02
C PHE A 106 5.73 22.87 -2.70
N ASN A 107 6.32 21.72 -3.06
CA ASN A 107 5.74 20.37 -2.86
C ASN A 107 6.71 19.35 -2.24
N CYS A 108 7.96 19.72 -1.98
CA CYS A 108 8.97 18.79 -1.47
C CYS A 108 8.70 18.36 -0.02
N LYS A 109 8.09 19.21 0.80
CA LYS A 109 7.68 18.84 2.17
C LYS A 109 6.46 17.91 2.14
N ARG A 110 6.62 16.71 2.66
CA ARG A 110 5.62 15.63 2.70
C ARG A 110 5.11 15.47 4.12
N ASN A 111 3.89 15.96 4.41
CA ASN A 111 3.22 15.69 5.68
C ASN A 111 2.35 14.44 5.56
N ASN A 112 2.87 13.29 6.02
CA ASN A 112 2.14 12.04 5.89
C ASN A 112 0.81 12.05 6.65
N LYS A 113 0.71 12.75 7.79
CA LYS A 113 -0.52 12.76 8.58
C LYS A 113 -1.67 13.33 7.76
N GLU A 114 -1.44 14.47 7.12
CA GLU A 114 -2.43 15.07 6.20
C GLU A 114 -2.73 14.17 5.00
N ILE A 115 -1.72 13.51 4.43
CA ILE A 115 -1.87 12.64 3.26
C ILE A 115 -2.73 11.41 3.60
N PHE A 116 -2.44 10.73 4.70
CA PHE A 116 -3.21 9.56 5.16
C PHE A 116 -4.64 9.96 5.54
N LEU A 117 -4.85 11.12 6.18
CA LEU A 117 -6.20 11.61 6.50
C LEU A 117 -6.99 11.95 5.24
N LYS A 118 -6.37 12.54 4.21
CA LYS A 118 -7.03 12.76 2.90
C LYS A 118 -7.46 11.43 2.27
N ALA A 119 -6.59 10.42 2.28
CA ALA A 119 -6.92 9.09 1.78
C ALA A 119 -8.10 8.46 2.56
N ALA A 120 -8.03 8.49 3.89
CA ALA A 120 -9.07 7.94 4.76
C ALA A 120 -10.43 8.61 4.54
N GLY A 121 -10.47 9.93 4.40
CA GLY A 121 -11.71 10.67 4.14
C GLY A 121 -12.35 10.28 2.81
N ARG A 122 -11.55 10.10 1.75
CA ARG A 122 -12.06 9.70 0.43
C ARG A 122 -12.52 8.25 0.38
N ILE A 123 -11.79 7.36 1.05
CA ILE A 123 -12.21 5.96 1.25
C ILE A 123 -13.54 5.92 2.02
N PHE A 124 -13.65 6.66 3.12
CA PHE A 124 -14.88 6.72 3.91
C PHE A 124 -16.07 7.20 3.07
N GLU A 125 -15.91 8.29 2.32
CA GLU A 125 -16.96 8.79 1.42
C GLU A 125 -17.45 7.72 0.45
N LYS A 126 -16.52 7.04 -0.25
CA LYS A 126 -16.88 5.99 -1.20
C LYS A 126 -17.61 4.84 -0.53
N LEU A 127 -17.07 4.30 0.56
CA LEU A 127 -17.69 3.17 1.26
C LEU A 127 -19.05 3.54 1.87
N LYS A 128 -19.20 4.76 2.37
CA LYS A 128 -20.46 5.23 2.96
C LYS A 128 -21.54 5.43 1.90
N LEU A 129 -21.19 6.02 0.75
CA LEU A 129 -22.10 6.19 -0.38
C LEU A 129 -22.49 4.85 -1.02
N TYR A 130 -21.56 3.90 -1.09
CA TYR A 130 -21.86 2.55 -1.57
C TYR A 130 -22.87 1.85 -0.65
N ASN A 131 -22.67 1.93 0.67
CA ASN A 131 -23.58 1.30 1.64
C ASN A 131 -24.92 2.05 1.79
N ASN A 132 -24.95 3.36 1.55
CA ASN A 132 -26.16 4.18 1.63
C ASN A 132 -26.09 5.35 0.64
N SER A 133 -26.60 5.13 -0.57
CA SER A 133 -26.58 6.12 -1.65
C SER A 133 -27.45 7.35 -1.38
N GLN A 134 -28.40 7.26 -0.43
CA GLN A 134 -29.33 8.34 -0.07
C GLN A 134 -28.89 9.15 1.15
N ILE A 135 -27.67 8.93 1.66
CA ILE A 135 -27.15 9.72 2.78
C ILE A 135 -27.07 11.20 2.40
N SER A 136 -27.64 12.07 3.24
CA SER A 136 -27.55 13.51 3.02
C SER A 136 -26.08 13.97 3.03
N THR A 137 -25.73 14.93 2.18
CA THR A 137 -24.39 15.52 2.12
C THR A 137 -23.92 16.07 3.48
N GLN A 138 -24.83 16.67 4.25
CA GLN A 138 -24.51 17.22 5.57
C GLN A 138 -24.12 16.12 6.56
N LYS A 139 -24.88 15.01 6.60
CA LYS A 139 -24.56 13.86 7.45
C LYS A 139 -23.26 13.18 7.03
N LEU A 140 -23.04 12.98 5.74
CA LEU A 140 -21.80 12.40 5.21
C LEU A 140 -20.58 13.24 5.62
N LYS A 141 -20.69 14.56 5.48
CA LYS A 141 -19.63 15.50 5.87
C LYS A 141 -19.35 15.43 7.37
N SER A 142 -20.39 15.48 8.21
CA SER A 142 -20.26 15.42 9.67
C SER A 142 -19.61 14.11 10.14
N GLU A 143 -20.07 12.95 9.64
CA GLU A 143 -19.49 11.66 10.03
C GLU A 143 -18.03 11.51 9.54
N LYS A 144 -17.72 12.06 8.36
CA LYS A 144 -16.35 12.10 7.85
C LYS A 144 -15.45 12.96 8.74
N GLU A 145 -15.92 14.14 9.17
CA GLU A 145 -15.16 15.03 10.06
C GLU A 145 -14.87 14.38 11.41
N GLU A 146 -15.86 13.66 11.98
CA GLU A 146 -15.68 12.87 13.21
C GLU A 146 -14.61 11.79 13.02
N LEU A 147 -14.71 10.98 11.95
CA LEU A 147 -13.71 9.96 11.63
C LEU A 147 -12.31 10.54 11.50
N LEU A 148 -12.16 11.64 10.77
CA LEU A 148 -10.86 12.27 10.55
C LEU A 148 -10.27 12.83 11.85
N SER A 149 -11.10 13.36 12.74
CA SER A 149 -10.69 13.80 14.08
C SER A 149 -10.14 12.62 14.88
N ASP A 150 -10.88 11.52 14.95
CA ASP A 150 -10.49 10.31 15.68
C ASP A 150 -9.20 9.69 15.13
N LEU A 151 -9.09 9.58 13.80
CA LEU A 151 -7.88 9.07 13.15
C LEU A 151 -6.69 10.00 13.36
N SER A 152 -6.89 11.31 13.33
CA SER A 152 -5.85 12.31 13.59
C SER A 152 -5.30 12.17 15.02
N ALA A 153 -6.19 12.01 16.00
CA ALA A 153 -5.82 11.77 17.39
C ALA A 153 -5.11 10.41 17.56
N ALA A 154 -5.57 9.36 16.86
CA ALA A 154 -4.95 8.04 16.93
C ALA A 154 -3.55 8.00 16.29
N ILE A 155 -3.32 8.75 15.22
CA ILE A 155 -2.00 8.93 14.60
C ILE A 155 -1.04 9.64 15.57
N GLY A 156 -1.53 10.64 16.30
CA GLY A 156 -0.75 11.45 17.23
C GLY A 156 -0.05 12.64 16.56
N GLU A 157 0.88 13.27 17.28
CA GLU A 157 1.61 14.45 16.80
C GLU A 157 2.55 14.12 15.63
N THR A 158 2.68 15.09 14.73
CA THR A 158 3.65 15.00 13.64
C THR A 158 5.07 15.09 14.14
N THR A 159 6.00 14.44 13.45
CA THR A 159 7.43 14.47 13.77
C THR A 159 8.26 14.62 12.50
N GLU A 160 9.36 15.37 12.57
CA GLU A 160 10.40 15.39 11.53
C GLU A 160 11.55 14.42 11.87
N LYS A 161 11.51 13.78 13.05
CA LYS A 161 12.54 12.85 13.50
C LYS A 161 12.37 11.51 12.77
N TYR A 162 13.35 11.19 11.93
CA TYR A 162 13.44 9.89 11.27
C TYR A 162 14.84 9.29 11.45
N SER A 163 14.90 8.07 11.99
CA SER A 163 16.10 7.23 11.93
C SER A 163 15.71 5.85 11.42
N PHE A 164 16.42 5.38 10.40
CA PHE A 164 16.18 4.05 9.82
C PHE A 164 16.36 2.95 10.89
N PHE A 165 17.44 3.01 11.68
CA PHE A 165 17.71 2.04 12.74
C PHE A 165 16.68 2.12 13.86
N SER A 166 16.32 3.33 14.30
CA SER A 166 15.27 3.51 15.30
C SER A 166 13.94 2.96 14.80
N ASN A 167 13.50 3.24 13.57
CA ASN A 167 12.26 2.67 13.05
C ASN A 167 12.28 1.14 12.90
N LEU A 168 13.47 0.54 12.71
CA LEU A 168 13.61 -0.91 12.65
C LEU A 168 13.40 -1.56 14.03
N PHE A 169 13.98 -0.95 15.08
CA PHE A 169 14.10 -1.54 16.42
C PHE A 169 13.16 -0.93 17.46
N ASP A 170 13.02 0.39 17.48
CA ASP A 170 12.09 1.13 18.31
C ASP A 170 10.72 1.29 17.62
N LYS A 171 9.76 0.50 18.10
CA LYS A 171 8.40 0.46 17.59
C LYS A 171 7.40 1.15 18.52
N LYS A 172 7.86 1.97 19.48
CA LYS A 172 6.98 2.57 20.50
C LYS A 172 5.83 3.37 19.90
N ASP A 173 6.12 4.30 19.00
CA ASP A 173 5.10 5.15 18.37
C ASP A 173 4.15 4.35 17.48
N LYS A 174 4.68 3.37 16.74
CA LYS A 174 3.89 2.42 15.95
C LYS A 174 2.94 1.61 16.84
N ASN A 175 3.44 1.09 17.96
CA ASN A 175 2.66 0.29 18.90
C ASN A 175 1.58 1.12 19.59
N LEU A 176 1.89 2.38 19.95
CA LEU A 176 0.92 3.31 20.52
C LEU A 176 -0.20 3.62 19.51
N ARG A 177 0.14 3.93 18.26
CA ARG A 177 -0.83 4.15 17.19
C ARG A 177 -1.72 2.93 16.94
N ILE A 178 -1.14 1.72 16.88
CA ILE A 178 -1.90 0.46 16.76
C ILE A 178 -2.84 0.29 17.97
N LYS A 179 -2.38 0.59 19.19
CA LYS A 179 -3.23 0.54 20.39
C LYS A 179 -4.40 1.51 20.27
N ASN A 180 -4.16 2.73 19.78
CA ASN A 180 -5.20 3.74 19.57
C ASN A 180 -6.24 3.27 18.54
N TYR A 181 -5.83 2.74 17.38
CA TYR A 181 -6.76 2.19 16.39
C TYR A 181 -7.59 1.02 16.95
N ARG A 182 -6.97 0.14 17.74
CA ARG A 182 -7.70 -0.96 18.40
C ARG A 182 -8.71 -0.45 19.42
N LYS A 183 -8.41 0.64 20.13
CA LYS A 183 -9.38 1.31 21.02
C LYS A 183 -10.53 1.90 20.21
N LEU A 184 -10.26 2.58 19.10
CA LEU A 184 -11.30 3.14 18.22
C LEU A 184 -12.23 2.05 17.70
N SER A 185 -11.71 0.92 17.21
CA SER A 185 -12.54 -0.17 16.67
C SER A 185 -13.58 -0.74 17.65
N GLN A 186 -13.38 -0.56 18.97
CA GLN A 186 -14.32 -1.00 19.99
C GLN A 186 -15.52 -0.07 20.16
N GLN A 187 -15.46 1.15 19.60
CA GLN A 187 -16.57 2.07 19.64
C GLN A 187 -17.67 1.61 18.67
N LYS A 188 -18.93 1.81 19.05
CA LYS A 188 -20.09 1.30 18.31
C LYS A 188 -20.13 1.79 16.86
N GLN A 189 -19.74 3.03 16.62
CA GLN A 189 -19.67 3.64 15.29
C GLN A 189 -18.60 3.03 14.38
N TYR A 190 -17.61 2.32 14.94
CA TYR A 190 -16.52 1.66 14.21
C TYR A 190 -16.60 0.12 14.25
N GLY A 191 -17.79 -0.42 14.50
CA GLY A 191 -18.07 -1.87 14.49
C GLY A 191 -18.13 -2.52 15.88
N GLY A 192 -17.87 -1.76 16.95
CA GLY A 192 -18.06 -2.22 18.33
C GLY A 192 -17.18 -3.42 18.74
N THR A 193 -16.19 -3.78 17.92
CA THR A 193 -15.43 -5.02 18.05
C THR A 193 -13.95 -4.71 17.96
N ARG A 194 -13.18 -5.20 18.93
CA ARG A 194 -11.74 -5.00 18.95
C ARG A 194 -11.10 -5.67 17.73
N VAL A 195 -10.42 -4.89 16.88
CA VAL A 195 -9.58 -5.46 15.82
C VAL A 195 -8.49 -6.34 16.43
N GLU A 196 -8.38 -7.57 15.93
CA GLU A 196 -7.38 -8.54 16.38
C GLU A 196 -5.96 -8.06 16.07
N LYS A 197 -4.98 -8.63 16.79
CA LYS A 197 -3.58 -8.37 16.46
C LYS A 197 -3.28 -9.03 15.13
N TYR A 198 -2.87 -8.25 14.13
CA TYR A 198 -2.49 -8.78 12.83
C TYR A 198 -1.41 -9.85 12.96
N ASN A 199 -1.66 -11.02 12.37
CA ASN A 199 -0.71 -12.11 12.25
C ASN A 199 -0.54 -12.45 10.76
N LYS A 200 0.57 -11.98 10.19
CA LYS A 200 0.90 -12.12 8.75
C LYS A 200 0.96 -13.57 8.25
N TYR A 201 1.09 -14.55 9.14
CA TYR A 201 1.17 -15.96 8.76
C TYR A 201 -0.07 -16.76 9.15
N GLN A 202 -1.07 -16.17 9.81
CA GLN A 202 -2.25 -16.89 10.32
C GLN A 202 -2.98 -17.68 9.22
N TRP A 203 -3.21 -17.05 8.07
CA TRP A 203 -3.87 -17.73 6.94
C TRP A 203 -2.97 -18.78 6.30
N LEU A 204 -1.67 -18.51 6.18
CA LEU A 204 -0.67 -19.42 5.63
C LEU A 204 -0.53 -20.70 6.49
N ASP A 205 -0.43 -20.52 7.81
CA ASP A 205 -0.25 -21.59 8.80
C ASP A 205 -1.46 -22.54 8.86
N ARG A 206 -2.66 -22.00 8.60
CA ARG A 206 -3.90 -22.80 8.58
C ARG A 206 -3.96 -23.76 7.40
N VAL A 207 -3.30 -23.47 6.29
CA VAL A 207 -3.57 -24.16 5.01
C VAL A 207 -2.38 -24.94 4.46
N LEU A 208 -1.16 -24.66 4.90
CA LEU A 208 0.06 -25.27 4.33
C LEU A 208 0.57 -26.44 5.16
N ALA A 209 0.83 -27.58 4.51
CA ALA A 209 1.15 -28.86 5.17
C ALA A 209 2.60 -28.97 5.65
N ASN A 210 3.52 -28.14 5.13
CA ASN A 210 4.97 -28.29 5.34
C ASN A 210 5.51 -27.29 6.39
N PRO A 211 5.40 -27.56 7.71
CA PRO A 211 5.82 -26.65 8.77
C PRO A 211 7.29 -26.25 8.68
N GLY A 212 8.19 -27.17 8.28
CA GLY A 212 9.62 -26.88 8.13
C GLY A 212 9.93 -25.86 7.02
N LYS A 213 9.33 -26.02 5.83
CA LYS A 213 9.49 -25.06 4.72
C LYS A 213 8.83 -23.71 5.05
N ILE A 214 7.69 -23.72 5.73
CA ILE A 214 7.03 -22.49 6.19
C ILE A 214 7.90 -21.78 7.21
N LEU A 215 8.50 -22.49 8.16
CA LEU A 215 9.41 -21.90 9.14
C LEU A 215 10.61 -21.26 8.45
N TRP A 216 11.21 -21.92 7.47
CA TRP A 216 12.33 -21.38 6.69
C TRP A 216 11.91 -20.14 5.88
N PHE A 217 10.74 -20.18 5.24
CA PHE A 217 10.15 -19.03 4.54
C PHE A 217 9.87 -17.85 5.48
N LYS A 218 9.36 -18.12 6.69
CA LYS A 218 9.14 -17.11 7.72
C LYS A 218 10.47 -16.48 8.14
N LEU A 219 11.49 -17.31 8.42
CA LEU A 219 12.82 -16.87 8.84
C LEU A 219 13.47 -15.97 7.79
N GLN A 220 13.45 -16.38 6.51
CA GLN A 220 13.98 -15.60 5.40
C GLN A 220 13.33 -14.21 5.29
N ARG A 221 12.02 -14.10 5.55
CA ARG A 221 11.29 -12.82 5.48
C ARG A 221 11.46 -11.92 6.71
N GLU A 222 12.02 -12.40 7.81
CA GLU A 222 12.38 -11.55 8.96
C GLU A 222 13.78 -10.93 8.82
N ILE A 223 14.61 -11.37 7.86
CA ILE A 223 15.97 -10.85 7.66
C ILE A 223 15.89 -9.53 6.85
N PRO A 224 16.18 -8.35 7.44
CA PRO A 224 15.73 -7.06 6.91
C PRO A 224 16.53 -6.47 5.74
N LEU A 225 17.50 -7.18 5.15
CA LEU A 225 18.63 -6.53 4.46
C LEU A 225 18.96 -7.03 3.06
N ILE A 226 18.17 -7.93 2.46
CA ILE A 226 18.46 -8.37 1.09
C ILE A 226 17.18 -8.34 0.25
N PRO A 227 17.16 -7.60 -0.88
CA PRO A 227 16.04 -7.61 -1.81
C PRO A 227 15.75 -9.05 -2.25
N ILE A 228 14.48 -9.45 -2.20
CA ILE A 228 14.00 -10.79 -2.58
C ILE A 228 14.53 -11.24 -3.97
N PRO A 229 14.60 -10.37 -5.00
CA PRO A 229 15.16 -10.77 -6.31
C PRO A 229 16.66 -11.08 -6.25
N VAL A 230 17.43 -10.31 -5.47
CA VAL A 230 18.89 -10.46 -5.36
C VAL A 230 19.29 -11.74 -4.63
N ILE A 231 18.50 -12.18 -3.62
CA ILE A 231 18.71 -13.50 -2.98
C ILE A 231 18.38 -14.64 -3.94
N ILE A 232 17.29 -14.52 -4.69
CA ILE A 232 16.82 -15.60 -5.58
C ILE A 232 17.83 -15.83 -6.71
N GLU A 233 18.36 -14.78 -7.32
CA GLU A 233 19.40 -14.90 -8.36
C GLU A 233 20.75 -15.33 -7.78
N ALA A 234 21.25 -14.66 -6.73
CA ALA A 234 22.58 -14.98 -6.19
C ALA A 234 22.67 -16.38 -5.54
N VAL A 235 21.59 -16.88 -4.94
CA VAL A 235 21.60 -18.24 -4.33
C VAL A 235 21.32 -19.33 -5.37
N LYS A 236 20.57 -19.02 -6.44
CA LYS A 236 20.47 -19.91 -7.61
C LYS A 236 21.83 -20.12 -8.25
N ASP A 237 22.61 -19.04 -8.42
CA ASP A 237 23.93 -19.09 -9.03
C ASP A 237 25.01 -19.70 -8.10
N PHE A 238 24.89 -19.53 -6.77
CA PHE A 238 25.88 -20.03 -5.81
C PHE A 238 25.64 -21.47 -5.32
N LEU A 239 24.37 -21.93 -5.22
CA LEU A 239 24.03 -23.26 -4.68
C LEU A 239 23.29 -24.18 -5.67
N GLY A 240 22.90 -23.70 -6.85
CA GLY A 240 22.10 -24.49 -7.80
C GLY A 240 20.70 -24.85 -7.29
N ILE A 241 20.20 -24.15 -6.25
CA ILE A 241 18.90 -24.44 -5.63
C ILE A 241 17.82 -23.60 -6.29
N GLU A 242 16.89 -24.25 -6.98
CA GLU A 242 15.70 -23.62 -7.55
C GLU A 242 14.69 -23.28 -6.45
N PHE A 243 14.55 -21.99 -6.10
CA PHE A 243 13.58 -21.50 -5.10
C PHE A 243 12.14 -21.48 -5.62
N SER A 244 11.69 -22.55 -6.28
CA SER A 244 10.25 -22.77 -6.41
C SER A 244 9.70 -23.10 -5.02
N PHE A 245 9.01 -22.15 -4.39
CA PHE A 245 8.28 -22.41 -3.15
C PHE A 245 7.08 -23.31 -3.46
N LYS A 246 7.35 -24.60 -3.70
CA LYS A 246 6.34 -25.65 -3.86
C LYS A 246 5.82 -26.02 -2.48
N TYR A 247 4.69 -25.43 -2.12
CA TYR A 247 3.92 -25.80 -0.95
C TYR A 247 2.79 -26.76 -1.32
N SER A 248 2.38 -27.59 -0.37
CA SER A 248 1.19 -28.43 -0.47
C SER A 248 0.13 -27.96 0.52
N TRP A 249 -1.13 -28.11 0.12
CA TRP A 249 -2.27 -27.89 0.99
C TRP A 249 -2.37 -28.99 2.03
N LYS A 250 -2.73 -28.64 3.27
CA LYS A 250 -3.05 -29.60 4.35
C LYS A 250 -4.20 -30.50 3.95
N ASP A 251 -5.27 -29.89 3.46
CA ASP A 251 -6.43 -30.58 2.90
C ASP A 251 -6.53 -30.24 1.41
N LYS A 252 -6.25 -31.22 0.55
CA LYS A 252 -6.32 -31.04 -0.92
C LYS A 252 -7.76 -30.94 -1.45
N ASN A 253 -8.74 -31.40 -0.67
CA ASN A 253 -10.14 -31.42 -1.07
C ASN A 253 -10.87 -30.14 -0.66
N ASP A 254 -10.44 -29.49 0.43
CA ASP A 254 -11.13 -28.31 0.99
C ASP A 254 -10.37 -26.98 0.88
N TYR A 255 -9.12 -26.96 0.41
CA TYR A 255 -8.31 -25.73 0.42
C TYR A 255 -8.94 -24.51 -0.28
N LYS A 256 -9.83 -24.75 -1.25
CA LYS A 256 -10.53 -23.69 -1.99
C LYS A 256 -11.46 -22.85 -1.11
N ASN A 257 -11.95 -23.41 -0.01
CA ASN A 257 -12.80 -22.72 0.96
C ASN A 257 -11.99 -21.86 1.94
N SER A 258 -10.67 -22.01 1.97
CA SER A 258 -9.80 -21.25 2.87
C SER A 258 -9.71 -19.76 2.51
N HIS A 259 -9.57 -18.90 3.53
CA HIS A 259 -9.30 -17.47 3.35
C HIS A 259 -8.06 -17.21 2.49
N TRP A 260 -7.01 -18.02 2.64
CA TRP A 260 -5.77 -17.87 1.86
C TRP A 260 -6.03 -18.06 0.36
N TYR A 261 -6.71 -19.15 -0.03
CA TYR A 261 -7.02 -19.39 -1.44
C TYR A 261 -7.95 -18.33 -2.01
N ARG A 262 -9.02 -17.98 -1.30
CA ARG A 262 -10.00 -16.97 -1.73
C ARG A 262 -9.35 -15.59 -1.90
N PHE A 263 -8.45 -15.21 -0.99
CA PHE A 263 -7.65 -14.01 -1.12
C PHE A 263 -6.72 -14.06 -2.34
N GLN A 264 -5.99 -15.14 -2.56
CA GLN A 264 -5.13 -15.30 -3.74
C GLN A 264 -5.93 -15.22 -5.05
N LYS A 265 -7.14 -15.80 -5.10
CA LYS A 265 -8.00 -15.71 -6.28
C LYS A 265 -8.49 -14.27 -6.51
N ALA A 266 -8.91 -13.59 -5.44
CA ALA A 266 -9.29 -12.17 -5.50
C ALA A 266 -8.14 -11.26 -5.95
N VAL A 267 -6.89 -11.55 -5.56
CA VAL A 267 -5.70 -10.82 -6.05
C VAL A 267 -5.58 -10.94 -7.57
N LYS A 268 -5.69 -12.16 -8.11
CA LYS A 268 -5.58 -12.41 -9.57
C LYS A 268 -6.68 -11.70 -10.34
N GLU A 269 -7.93 -11.85 -9.90
CA GLU A 269 -9.09 -11.21 -10.54
C GLU A 269 -8.97 -9.68 -10.52
N LEU A 270 -8.61 -9.09 -9.37
CA LEU A 270 -8.45 -7.64 -9.27
C LEU A 270 -7.26 -7.14 -10.09
N GLN A 271 -6.19 -7.93 -10.22
CA GLN A 271 -5.04 -7.59 -11.05
C GLN A 271 -5.43 -7.55 -12.53
N GLU A 272 -6.14 -8.57 -13.04
CA GLU A 272 -6.63 -8.62 -14.43
C GLU A 272 -7.54 -7.40 -14.73
N GLU A 273 -8.43 -7.04 -13.80
CA GLU A 273 -9.28 -5.84 -13.93
C GLU A 273 -8.46 -4.55 -13.93
N ALA A 274 -7.47 -4.44 -13.03
CA ALA A 274 -6.60 -3.27 -12.95
C ALA A 274 -5.75 -3.11 -14.23
N GLU A 275 -5.23 -4.21 -14.77
CA GLU A 275 -4.49 -4.24 -16.05
C GLU A 275 -5.39 -3.73 -17.18
N THR A 276 -6.61 -4.25 -17.31
CA THR A 276 -7.59 -3.79 -18.31
C THR A 276 -7.88 -2.28 -18.20
N ILE A 277 -8.06 -1.77 -16.97
CA ILE A 277 -8.29 -0.34 -16.73
C ILE A 277 -7.06 0.50 -17.13
N LEU A 278 -5.86 0.01 -16.83
CA LEU A 278 -4.61 0.68 -17.13
C LEU A 278 -4.28 0.68 -18.62
N GLU A 279 -4.51 -0.42 -19.31
CA GLU A 279 -4.39 -0.53 -20.77
C GLU A 279 -5.22 0.56 -21.44
N ASN A 280 -6.50 0.64 -21.10
CA ASN A 280 -7.42 1.60 -21.70
C ASN A 280 -7.09 3.07 -21.39
N ASN A 281 -6.75 3.38 -20.14
CA ASN A 281 -6.61 4.78 -19.71
C ASN A 281 -5.18 5.34 -19.76
N THR A 282 -4.17 4.48 -19.71
CA THR A 282 -2.77 4.87 -19.43
C THR A 282 -1.80 4.29 -20.45
N LEU A 283 -1.77 2.96 -20.63
CA LEU A 283 -0.77 2.31 -21.47
C LEU A 283 -1.03 2.55 -22.97
N SER A 284 -2.29 2.65 -23.38
CA SER A 284 -2.68 3.06 -24.74
C SER A 284 -2.10 4.42 -25.17
N LYS A 285 -1.71 5.27 -24.23
CA LYS A 285 -1.08 6.58 -24.49
C LYS A 285 0.44 6.54 -24.56
N MET A 286 1.03 5.38 -24.25
CA MET A 286 2.48 5.17 -24.30
C MET A 286 2.92 4.58 -25.64
N GLU A 287 2.00 4.02 -26.41
CA GLU A 287 2.23 3.64 -27.79
C GLU A 287 2.17 4.90 -28.66
N LEU A 288 3.19 5.10 -29.49
CA LEU A 288 3.13 6.10 -30.55
C LEU A 288 2.17 5.55 -31.61
N GLU A 289 1.17 6.33 -32.01
CA GLU A 289 0.47 6.05 -33.27
C GLU A 289 1.54 5.98 -34.37
N GLU A 290 1.53 4.92 -35.19
CA GLU A 290 2.46 4.81 -36.32
C GLU A 290 2.32 6.08 -37.17
N LEU A 291 3.39 6.89 -37.19
CA LEU A 291 3.50 8.12 -37.98
C LEU A 291 3.71 7.81 -39.46
#